data_AF-A0A0C9W445-F1
#
_entry.id   AF-A0A0C9W445-F1
#
_cell.length_a   1.000
_cell.length_b   1.000
_cell.length_c   1.000
_cell.angle_alpha   90.00
_cell.angle_beta   90.00
_cell.angle_gamma   90.00
#
_symmetry.space_group_name_H-M   'P 1'
#
loop_
_entity.id
_entity.type
_entity.pdbx_description
1 polymer ?
#
loop_
_entity_poly.entity_id
_entity_poly.type
_entity_poly.pdbx_seq_one_letter_code
_entity_poly.pdbx_strand_id
1 'polypeptide(L)'
;MNLADQYKLLILQPAKSAFEQHMTSIVLAIDALDECDDGVATEKLLNVILTSRPVKYLKIIVTSRPEPPIRSAFQSKRHSGFRLHQIEDHIVEADIIMYLTHQLAGIPQLRNEYADTPWPPQEVTILAKCAGGLFIYVSTICAYIGNYKGS
;
A
#
# COMPACT_ATOMS: atom_id res chain seq x y z
N MET A 1 19.45 7.00 26.71
CA MET A 1 18.06 7.23 26.26
C MET A 1 17.62 5.99 25.52
N ASN A 2 16.53 5.35 25.94
CA ASN A 2 16.05 4.11 25.30
C ASN A 2 15.05 4.44 24.16
N LEU A 3 14.61 3.42 23.43
CA LEU A 3 13.72 3.59 22.28
C LEU A 3 12.32 4.10 22.67
N ALA A 4 11.82 3.75 23.85
CA ALA A 4 10.55 4.26 24.36
C ALA A 4 10.63 5.76 24.69
N ASP A 5 11.76 6.21 25.25
CA ASP A 5 12.04 7.63 25.47
C ASP A 5 12.08 8.38 24.14
N GLN A 6 12.77 7.83 23.13
CA GLN A 6 12.84 8.41 21.79
C GLN A 6 11.44 8.53 21.16
N TYR A 7 10.65 7.46 21.16
CA TYR A 7 9.29 7.49 20.61
C TYR A 7 8.41 8.55 21.31
N LYS A 8 8.51 8.66 22.63
CA LYS A 8 7.77 9.66 23.39
C LYS A 8 8.20 11.09 23.04
N LEU A 9 9.51 11.36 23.05
CA LEU A 9 10.07 12.70 22.87
C LEU A 9 9.99 13.20 21.42
N LEU A 10 10.15 12.29 20.45
CA LEU A 10 10.27 12.63 19.04
C LEU A 10 8.95 12.50 18.27
N ILE A 11 8.03 11.63 18.72
CA ILE A 11 6.76 11.39 18.02
C ILE A 11 5.57 11.85 18.86
N LEU A 12 5.38 11.27 20.06
CA LEU A 12 4.15 11.50 20.82
C LEU A 12 4.01 12.93 21.35
N GLN A 13 5.07 13.52 21.89
CA GLN A 13 5.03 14.88 22.45
C GLN A 13 4.89 15.96 21.36
N PRO A 14 5.64 15.91 20.24
CA PRO A 14 5.41 16.81 19.12
C PRO A 14 3.99 16.66 18.55
N ALA A 15 3.52 15.43 18.34
CA ALA A 15 2.16 15.18 17.85
C ALA A 15 1.08 15.70 18.81
N LYS A 16 1.28 15.55 20.13
CA LYS A 16 0.39 16.12 21.14
C LYS A 16 0.33 17.64 21.00
N SER A 17 1.49 18.29 21.01
CA SER A 17 1.59 19.75 21.00
C SER A 17 0.99 20.35 19.73
N ALA A 18 1.15 19.66 18.59
CA ALA A 18 0.61 20.10 17.32
C ALA A 18 -0.89 19.79 17.16
N PHE A 19 -1.36 18.61 17.59
CA PHE A 19 -2.63 18.04 17.13
C PHE A 19 -3.64 17.71 18.23
N GLU A 20 -3.31 17.82 19.52
CA GLU A 20 -4.23 17.42 20.60
C GLU A 20 -5.57 18.17 20.58
N GLN A 21 -5.57 19.44 20.16
CA GLN A 21 -6.78 20.27 20.05
C GLN A 21 -7.50 20.13 18.70
N HIS A 22 -6.97 19.34 17.76
CA HIS A 22 -7.59 19.16 16.46
C HIS A 22 -8.78 18.20 16.56
N MET A 23 -9.87 18.52 15.87
CA MET A 23 -11.07 17.66 15.79
C MET A 23 -10.78 16.36 15.00
N THR A 24 -9.81 16.39 14.09
CA THR A 24 -9.44 15.27 13.22
C THR A 24 -8.13 14.62 13.66
N SER A 25 -8.07 13.30 13.56
CA SER A 25 -6.86 12.53 13.84
C SER A 25 -5.85 12.64 12.71
N ILE A 26 -4.56 12.80 13.04
CA ILE A 26 -3.46 12.75 12.07
C ILE A 26 -3.03 11.31 11.86
N VAL A 27 -2.65 10.97 10.63
CA VAL A 27 -2.10 9.66 10.27
C VAL A 27 -0.62 9.79 9.99
N LEU A 28 0.20 9.03 10.72
CA LEU A 28 1.61 8.78 10.40
C LEU A 28 1.71 7.47 9.64
N ALA A 29 2.05 7.54 8.36
CA ALA A 29 2.34 6.36 7.55
C ALA A 29 3.84 6.05 7.60
N ILE A 30 4.18 4.83 7.98
CA ILE A 30 5.54 4.28 7.95
C ILE A 30 5.57 3.27 6.81
N ASP A 31 6.26 3.63 5.73
CA ASP A 31 6.28 2.83 4.50
C ASP A 31 7.46 1.85 4.47
N ALA A 32 7.23 0.66 3.91
CA ALA A 32 8.23 -0.38 3.65
C ALA A 32 9.14 -0.69 4.86
N LEU A 33 8.55 -0.86 6.04
CA LEU A 33 9.33 -1.00 7.29
C LEU A 33 10.28 -2.22 7.30
N ASP A 34 9.99 -3.23 6.49
CA ASP A 34 10.86 -4.41 6.30
C ASP A 34 12.19 -4.12 5.58
N GLU A 35 12.34 -2.97 4.92
CA GLU A 35 13.59 -2.54 4.25
C GLU A 35 14.61 -1.94 5.23
N CYS A 36 14.32 -1.93 6.54
CA CYS A 36 15.28 -1.56 7.58
C CYS A 36 16.32 -2.66 7.82
N ASP A 37 17.61 -2.30 7.77
CA ASP A 37 18.73 -3.24 7.88
C ASP A 37 18.78 -4.06 9.18
N ASP A 38 18.28 -3.50 10.29
CA ASP A 38 18.29 -4.14 11.60
C ASP A 38 16.88 -4.62 11.99
N GLY A 39 16.59 -5.88 11.68
CA GLY A 39 15.33 -6.54 12.05
C GLY A 39 15.05 -6.53 13.56
N VAL A 40 16.08 -6.61 14.41
CA VAL A 40 15.92 -6.59 15.88
C VAL A 40 15.52 -5.18 16.34
N ALA A 41 16.12 -4.14 15.78
CA ALA A 41 15.71 -2.76 16.04
C ALA A 41 14.29 -2.49 15.54
N THR A 42 13.94 -2.99 14.36
CA THR A 42 12.59 -2.88 13.77
C THR A 42 11.54 -3.54 14.67
N GLU A 43 11.79 -4.76 15.14
CA GLU A 43 10.90 -5.45 16.08
C GLU A 43 10.76 -4.67 17.41
N LYS A 44 11.87 -4.13 17.95
CA LYS A 44 11.83 -3.29 19.16
C LYS A 44 11.00 -2.03 18.95
N LEU A 45 11.14 -1.36 17.81
CA LEU A 45 10.36 -0.16 17.47
C LEU A 45 8.87 -0.48 17.40
N LEU A 46 8.50 -1.54 16.67
CA LEU A 46 7.11 -1.99 16.59
C LEU A 46 6.55 -2.33 17.97
N ASN A 47 7.33 -3.02 18.82
CA ASN A 47 6.92 -3.31 20.18
C ASN A 47 6.65 -2.03 21.00
N VAL A 48 7.50 -1.01 20.88
CA VAL A 48 7.28 0.31 21.54
C VAL A 48 6.00 0.96 21.04
N ILE A 49 5.77 0.97 19.72
CA ILE A 49 4.56 1.56 19.12
C ILE A 49 3.30 0.81 19.58
N LEU A 50 3.29 -0.53 19.49
CA LEU A 50 2.15 -1.39 19.78
C LEU A 50 1.79 -1.49 21.26
N THR A 51 2.75 -1.26 22.16
CA THR A 51 2.51 -1.27 23.62
C THR A 51 2.19 0.11 24.18
N SER A 52 2.44 1.17 23.40
CA SER A 52 2.08 2.53 23.79
C SER A 52 0.56 2.72 23.84
N ARG A 53 0.09 3.54 24.78
CA ARG A 53 -1.35 3.84 24.87
C ARG A 53 -1.80 4.58 23.60
N PRO A 54 -2.90 4.14 22.94
CA PRO A 54 -3.41 4.83 21.77
C PRO A 54 -3.88 6.23 22.17
N VAL A 55 -3.62 7.19 21.28
CA VAL A 55 -4.02 8.59 21.43
C VAL A 55 -4.98 8.98 20.32
N LYS A 56 -5.95 9.85 20.60
CA LYS A 56 -7.01 10.19 19.62
C LYS A 56 -6.48 11.02 18.44
N TYR A 57 -5.46 11.82 18.67
CA TYR A 57 -4.91 12.78 17.70
C TYR A 57 -3.88 12.17 16.74
N LEU A 58 -3.42 10.93 16.98
CA LEU A 58 -2.42 10.26 16.13
C LEU A 58 -2.79 8.79 15.90
N LYS A 59 -2.94 8.42 14.64
CA LYS A 59 -3.01 7.04 14.15
C LYS A 59 -1.72 6.72 13.42
N ILE A 60 -1.24 5.49 13.57
CA ILE A 60 -0.05 5.01 12.88
C ILE A 60 -0.47 3.88 11.95
N ILE A 61 -0.09 4.01 10.68
CA ILE A 61 -0.24 2.95 9.68
C ILE A 61 1.17 2.52 9.30
N VAL A 62 1.40 1.21 9.28
CA VAL A 62 2.67 0.62 8.87
C VAL A 62 2.40 -0.27 7.66
N THR A 63 3.19 -0.10 6.61
CA THR A 63 3.24 -1.06 5.49
C THR A 63 4.54 -1.84 5.59
N SER A 64 4.47 -3.14 5.30
CA SER A 64 5.66 -3.98 5.20
C SER A 64 5.34 -5.32 4.53
N ARG A 65 6.38 -6.02 4.06
CA ARG A 65 6.31 -7.47 3.85
C ARG A 65 6.16 -8.21 5.18
N PRO A 66 5.62 -9.44 5.17
CA PRO A 66 5.44 -10.24 6.38
C PRO A 66 6.74 -10.94 6.80
N GLU A 67 7.85 -10.21 6.91
CA GLU A 67 9.13 -10.74 7.34
C GLU A 67 9.11 -11.15 8.84
N PRO A 68 9.98 -12.08 9.29
CA PRO A 68 9.93 -12.63 10.64
C PRO A 68 9.90 -11.58 11.78
N PRO A 69 10.72 -10.51 11.77
CA PRO A 69 10.71 -9.51 12.83
C PRO A 69 9.38 -8.73 12.91
N ILE A 70 8.78 -8.45 11.75
CA ILE A 70 7.46 -7.81 11.67
C ILE A 70 6.41 -8.76 12.25
N ARG A 71 6.36 -10.01 11.76
CA ARG A 71 5.37 -11.00 12.21
C ARG A 71 5.45 -11.22 13.71
N SER A 72 6.65 -11.34 14.26
CA SER A 72 6.88 -11.51 15.70
C SER A 72 6.24 -10.37 16.52
N ALA A 73 6.50 -9.12 16.14
CA ALA A 73 5.98 -7.95 16.85
C ALA A 73 4.44 -7.90 16.87
N PHE A 74 3.78 -8.32 15.79
CA PHE A 74 2.32 -8.24 15.66
C PHE A 74 1.57 -9.47 16.20
N GLN A 75 2.21 -10.63 16.36
CA GLN A 75 1.55 -11.89 16.78
C GLN A 75 0.84 -11.83 18.14
N SER A 76 1.27 -10.96 19.06
CA SER A 76 0.84 -10.96 20.47
C SER A 76 0.12 -9.69 20.92
N LYS A 77 -0.16 -8.75 20.01
CA LYS A 77 -0.63 -7.40 20.34
C LYS A 77 -1.94 -7.06 19.64
N ARG A 78 -2.79 -6.28 20.31
CA ARG A 78 -4.02 -5.73 19.69
C ARG A 78 -3.62 -4.75 18.59
N HIS A 79 -3.85 -5.16 17.35
CA HIS A 79 -3.68 -4.34 16.16
C HIS A 79 -4.82 -4.65 15.17
N SER A 80 -5.12 -3.70 14.30
CA SER A 80 -5.91 -3.95 13.10
C SER A 80 -4.95 -4.20 11.96
N GLY A 81 -4.91 -5.43 11.44
CA GLY A 81 -4.07 -5.81 10.32
C GLY A 81 -4.89 -6.06 9.06
N PHE A 82 -4.36 -5.68 7.91
CA PHE A 82 -4.89 -6.06 6.60
C PHE A 82 -3.78 -6.76 5.82
N ARG A 83 -4.03 -7.99 5.37
CA ARG A 83 -3.02 -8.80 4.67
C ARG A 83 -3.36 -8.81 3.18
N LEU A 84 -2.64 -7.99 2.42
CA LEU A 84 -2.87 -7.83 0.99
C LEU A 84 -2.70 -9.14 0.20
N HIS A 85 -1.76 -10.00 0.60
CA HIS A 85 -1.50 -11.29 -0.04
C HIS A 85 -2.50 -12.40 0.35
N GLN A 86 -3.52 -12.10 1.16
CA GLN A 86 -4.58 -13.05 1.51
C GLN A 86 -5.90 -12.75 0.78
N ILE A 87 -5.91 -11.74 -0.08
CA ILE A 87 -7.04 -11.47 -0.98
C ILE A 87 -7.05 -12.56 -2.05
N GLU A 88 -8.22 -13.10 -2.36
CA GLU A 88 -8.35 -14.17 -3.34
C GLU A 88 -7.91 -13.69 -4.73
N ASP A 89 -7.09 -14.49 -5.42
CA ASP A 89 -6.49 -14.12 -6.71
C ASP A 89 -7.52 -13.66 -7.74
N HIS A 90 -8.71 -14.29 -7.74
CA HIS A 90 -9.79 -13.95 -8.66
C HIS A 90 -10.36 -12.53 -8.41
N ILE A 91 -10.33 -12.05 -7.17
CA ILE A 91 -10.76 -10.68 -6.80
C ILE A 91 -9.70 -9.70 -7.31
N VAL A 92 -8.42 -9.98 -7.07
CA VAL A 92 -7.32 -9.13 -7.54
C VAL A 92 -7.29 -9.07 -9.07
N GLU A 93 -7.48 -10.20 -9.74
CA GLU A 93 -7.56 -10.26 -11.21
C GLU A 93 -8.74 -9.44 -11.73
N ALA A 94 -9.92 -9.52 -11.10
CA ALA A 94 -11.08 -8.72 -11.48
C ALA A 94 -10.81 -7.21 -11.33
N ASP A 95 -10.18 -6.78 -10.24
CA ASP A 95 -9.83 -5.37 -10.04
C ASP A 95 -8.77 -4.89 -11.06
N ILE A 96 -7.82 -5.75 -11.43
CA ILE A 96 -6.83 -5.46 -12.47
C ILE A 96 -7.50 -5.34 -13.84
N ILE A 97 -8.43 -6.24 -14.20
CA ILE A 97 -9.21 -6.17 -15.44
C ILE A 97 -9.99 -4.85 -15.47
N MET A 98 -10.64 -4.47 -14.37
CA MET A 98 -11.37 -3.22 -14.26
C MET A 98 -10.45 -2.01 -14.45
N TYR A 99 -9.28 -2.01 -13.81
CA TYR A 99 -8.27 -0.96 -13.96
C TYR A 99 -7.78 -0.82 -15.40
N LEU A 100 -7.36 -1.92 -16.03
CA LEU A 100 -6.92 -1.95 -17.43
C LEU A 100 -8.01 -1.45 -18.38
N THR A 101 -9.23 -1.97 -18.22
CA THR A 101 -10.41 -1.60 -19.02
C THR A 101 -10.65 -0.10 -18.98
N HIS A 102 -10.55 0.51 -17.78
CA HIS A 102 -10.75 1.94 -17.60
C HIS A 102 -9.58 2.77 -18.16
N GLN A 103 -8.33 2.41 -17.83
CA GLN A 103 -7.15 3.17 -18.24
C GLN A 103 -6.96 3.16 -19.76
N LEU A 104 -7.07 2.00 -20.40
CA LEU A 104 -6.91 1.88 -21.85
C LEU A 104 -8.07 2.54 -22.61
N ALA A 105 -9.26 2.63 -22.01
CA ALA A 105 -10.39 3.34 -22.61
C ALA A 105 -10.14 4.86 -22.71
N GLY A 106 -9.29 5.39 -21.84
CA GLY A 106 -8.87 6.79 -21.86
C GLY A 106 -7.87 7.13 -22.96
N ILE A 107 -7.39 6.16 -23.75
CA ILE A 107 -6.42 6.35 -24.83
C ILE A 107 -7.17 6.38 -26.18
N PRO A 108 -7.36 7.55 -26.82
CA PRO A 108 -8.19 7.67 -28.01
C PRO A 108 -7.73 6.81 -29.19
N GLN A 109 -6.41 6.65 -29.35
CA GLN A 109 -5.82 5.83 -30.42
C GLN A 109 -6.25 4.37 -30.30
N LEU A 110 -6.21 3.79 -29.10
CA LEU A 110 -6.68 2.43 -28.87
C LEU A 110 -8.19 2.31 -29.08
N ARG A 111 -8.97 3.30 -28.65
CA ARG A 111 -10.43 3.25 -28.87
C ARG A 111 -10.80 3.26 -30.35
N ASN A 112 -10.01 3.95 -31.18
CA ASN A 112 -10.18 3.91 -32.62
C ASN A 112 -9.70 2.58 -33.21
N GLU A 113 -8.55 2.06 -32.78
CA GLU A 113 -8.00 0.78 -33.24
C GLU A 113 -8.92 -0.41 -32.93
N TYR A 114 -9.56 -0.38 -31.76
CA TYR A 114 -10.51 -1.40 -31.30
C TYR A 114 -11.98 -1.02 -31.56
N ALA A 115 -12.28 -0.06 -32.43
CA ALA A 115 -13.63 0.49 -32.63
C ALA A 115 -14.68 -0.57 -33.04
N ASP A 116 -14.27 -1.56 -33.83
CA ASP A 116 -15.15 -2.63 -34.34
C ASP A 116 -15.14 -3.90 -33.45
N THR A 117 -14.57 -3.81 -32.25
CA THR A 117 -14.45 -4.93 -31.32
C THR A 117 -15.19 -4.66 -30.00
N PRO A 118 -15.74 -5.70 -29.33
CA PRO A 118 -16.28 -5.54 -27.98
C PRO A 118 -15.21 -5.01 -27.02
N TRP A 119 -15.58 -4.01 -26.21
CA TRP A 119 -14.70 -3.47 -25.17
C TRP A 119 -15.02 -4.07 -23.79
N PRO A 120 -14.02 -4.48 -22.99
CA PRO A 120 -12.60 -4.51 -23.32
C PRO A 120 -12.24 -5.62 -24.31
N PRO A 121 -11.18 -5.42 -25.12
CA PRO A 121 -10.69 -6.48 -26.00
C PRO A 121 -10.03 -7.60 -25.18
N GLN A 122 -9.87 -8.78 -25.77
CA GLN A 122 -9.42 -10.01 -25.07
C GLN A 122 -8.02 -9.85 -24.46
N GLU A 123 -7.19 -8.97 -25.02
CA GLU A 123 -5.86 -8.60 -24.56
C GLU A 123 -5.86 -8.07 -23.13
N VAL A 124 -6.94 -7.42 -22.68
CA VAL A 124 -7.06 -6.97 -21.28
C VAL A 124 -7.00 -8.14 -20.32
N THR A 125 -7.69 -9.24 -20.63
CA THR A 125 -7.66 -10.47 -19.81
C THR A 125 -6.29 -11.13 -19.86
N ILE A 126 -5.61 -11.09 -21.01
CA ILE A 126 -4.23 -11.62 -21.15
C ILE A 126 -3.27 -10.80 -20.28
N LEU A 127 -3.33 -9.47 -20.35
CA LEU A 127 -2.52 -8.56 -19.55
C LEU A 127 -2.79 -8.75 -18.05
N ALA A 128 -4.04 -8.95 -17.64
CA ALA A 128 -4.39 -9.21 -16.25
C ALA A 128 -3.76 -10.51 -15.73
N LYS A 129 -3.81 -11.58 -16.53
CA LYS A 129 -3.15 -12.85 -16.20
C LYS A 129 -1.62 -12.71 -16.13
N CYS A 130 -1.03 -11.98 -17.08
CA CYS A 130 0.40 -11.69 -17.07
C CYS A 130 0.83 -10.87 -15.85
N ALA A 131 -0.05 -10.03 -15.31
CA ALA A 131 0.24 -9.21 -14.14
C ALA A 131 0.43 -10.03 -12.87
N GLY A 132 -0.15 -11.24 -12.77
CA GLY A 132 -0.03 -12.09 -11.58
C GLY A 132 -0.42 -11.38 -10.29
N GLY A 133 -1.45 -10.52 -10.33
CA GLY A 133 -1.90 -9.71 -9.18
C GLY A 133 -1.14 -8.40 -8.96
N LEU A 134 -0.14 -8.06 -9.77
CA LEU A 134 0.69 -6.88 -9.58
C LEU A 134 0.14 -5.65 -10.33
N PHE A 135 -0.44 -4.70 -9.58
CA PHE A 135 -0.91 -3.42 -10.14
C PHE A 135 0.20 -2.59 -10.78
N ILE A 136 1.44 -2.67 -10.27
CA ILE A 136 2.58 -1.96 -10.85
C ILE A 136 2.89 -2.41 -12.27
N TYR A 137 2.64 -3.69 -12.60
CA TYR A 137 2.83 -4.21 -13.93
C TYR A 137 1.85 -3.56 -14.91
N VAL A 138 0.55 -3.59 -14.60
CA VAL A 138 -0.48 -3.05 -15.49
C VAL A 138 -0.47 -1.53 -15.57
N SER A 139 -0.13 -0.83 -14.48
CA SER A 139 0.02 0.63 -14.52
C SER A 139 1.19 1.06 -15.40
N THR A 140 2.30 0.31 -15.35
CA THR A 140 3.47 0.53 -16.23
C THR A 140 3.11 0.31 -17.70
N ILE A 141 2.35 -0.75 -18.01
CA ILE A 141 1.88 -1.03 -19.38
C ILE A 141 0.95 0.08 -19.87
N CYS A 142 -0.04 0.48 -19.08
CA CYS A 142 -0.93 1.59 -19.44
C CYS A 142 -0.17 2.89 -19.70
N ALA A 143 0.80 3.22 -18.84
CA ALA A 143 1.65 4.40 -19.01
C ALA A 143 2.52 4.31 -20.27
N TYR A 144 3.07 3.13 -20.56
CA TYR A 144 3.86 2.90 -21.77
C TYR A 144 3.01 3.10 -23.03
N ILE A 145 1.83 2.48 -23.10
CA ILE A 145 0.94 2.57 -24.27
C ILE A 145 0.40 4.01 -24.43
N GLY A 146 -0.01 4.66 -23.34
CA GLY A 146 -0.54 6.03 -23.38
C GLY A 146 0.49 7.08 -23.81
N ASN A 147 1.77 6.83 -23.56
CA ASN A 147 2.87 7.70 -23.99
C ASN A 147 3.45 7.32 -25.36
N TYR A 148 2.96 6.24 -25.98
CA TYR A 148 3.43 5.80 -27.28
C TYR A 148 2.95 6.77 -28.36
N LYS A 149 3.87 7.63 -28.82
CA LYS A 149 3.70 8.44 -30.03
C LYS A 149 4.11 7.55 -31.18
N GLY A 150 3.15 6.90 -31.84
CA GLY A 150 3.42 6.07 -33.01
C GLY A 150 4.37 6.77 -33.98
N SER A 151 5.42 6.07 -34.37
CA SER A 151 6.34 6.44 -35.45
C SER A 151 5.62 6.48 -36.79
#